data_AF-A0A1E4R6U6-F1
#
_entry.id   AF-A0A1E4R6U6-F1
#
_cell.length_a   1.000
_cell.length_b   1.000
_cell.length_c   1.000
_cell.angle_alpha   90.00
_cell.angle_beta   90.00
_cell.angle_gamma   90.00
#
_symmetry.space_group_name_H-M   'P 1'
#
loop_
_entity.id
_entity.type
_entity.pdbx_description
1 polymer ?
#
loop_
_entity_poly.entity_id
_entity_poly.type
_entity_poly.pdbx_seq_one_letter_code
_entity_poly.pdbx_strand_id
1 'polypeptide(L)' 'MSAATGIINIQRKLFEKTGRKTDAYYSEGQGALYVFMGEPLTVANVIYAASETELMIHAI' A
#
# COMPACT_ATOMS: atom_id res chain seq x y z
N MET A 1 -6.91 -7.68 13.97
CA MET A 1 -6.00 -7.42 12.84
C MET A 1 -6.30 -6.04 12.31
N SER A 2 -5.30 -5.21 12.02
CA SER A 2 -5.51 -3.81 11.61
C SER A 2 -5.05 -3.59 10.17
N ALA A 3 -5.73 -2.69 9.47
CA ALA A 3 -5.32 -2.23 8.13
C ALA A 3 -3.87 -1.72 8.11
N ALA A 4 -3.40 -1.12 9.22
CA ALA A 4 -2.01 -0.69 9.37
C ALA A 4 -0.99 -1.83 9.22
N THR A 5 -1.24 -3.00 9.81
CA THR A 5 -0.35 -4.18 9.64
C THR A 5 -0.32 -4.63 8.18
N GLY A 6 -1.48 -4.67 7.53
CA GLY A 6 -1.60 -4.98 6.09
C GLY A 6 -0.82 -4.02 5.21
N ILE A 7 -0.93 -2.71 5.49
CA ILE A 7 -0.21 -1.66 4.78
C ILE A 7 1.29 -1.87 4.86
N ILE A 8 1.83 -2.07 6.07
CA ILE A 8 3.27 -2.30 6.29
C ILE A 8 3.75 -3.55 5.55
N ASN A 9 2.97 -4.63 5.60
CA ASN A 9 3.32 -5.88 4.93
C ASN A 9 3.35 -5.75 3.41
N ILE A 10 2.41 -5.00 2.82
CA ILE A 10 2.42 -4.69 1.38
C ILE A 10 3.60 -3.79 1.02
N GLN A 11 3.89 -2.74 1.80
CA GLN A 11 5.05 -1.87 1.57
C GLN A 11 6.35 -2.67 1.58
N ARG A 12 6.51 -3.63 2.50
CA ARG A 12 7.67 -4.53 2.55
C ARG A 12 7.79 -5.36 1.27
N LYS A 13 6.69 -5.98 0.81
CA LYS A 13 6.69 -6.76 -0.44
C LYS A 13 7.01 -5.91 -1.67
N LEU A 14 6.50 -4.68 -1.72
CA LEU A 14 6.82 -3.72 -2.79
C LEU A 14 8.30 -3.33 -2.76
N PHE A 15 8.86 -3.13 -1.57
CA PHE A 15 10.29 -2.86 -1.40
C PHE A 15 11.15 -4.05 -1.84
N GLU A 16 10.82 -5.28 -1.44
CA GLU A 16 11.53 -6.49 -1.86
C GLU A 16 11.51 -6.68 -3.39
N LYS A 17 10.41 -6.30 -4.05
CA LYS A 17 10.25 -6.42 -5.50
C LYS A 17 10.93 -5.29 -6.30
N THR A 18 10.93 -4.06 -5.78
CA THR A 18 11.33 -2.87 -6.55
C THR A 18 12.62 -2.21 -6.07
N GLY A 19 13.08 -2.55 -4.87
CA GLY A 19 14.17 -1.85 -4.17
C GLY A 19 13.84 -0.42 -3.74
N ARG A 20 12.58 0.04 -3.91
CA ARG A 20 12.16 1.41 -3.64
C ARG A 20 11.11 1.45 -2.51
N LYS A 21 11.22 2.45 -1.64
CA LYS A 21 10.23 2.70 -0.59
C LYS A 21 8.95 3.27 -1.21
N THR A 22 7.83 3.06 -0.52
CA THR A 22 6.51 3.47 -0.99
C THR A 22 5.75 4.22 0.09
N ASP A 23 4.99 5.23 -0.32
CA ASP A 23 3.99 5.90 0.53
C ASP A 23 2.63 5.24 0.31
N ALA A 24 1.81 5.17 1.37
CA ALA A 24 0.49 4.56 1.34
C ALA A 24 -0.59 5.58 1.73
N TYR A 25 -1.61 5.71 0.87
CA TYR A 25 -2.75 6.59 1.07
C TYR A 25 -3.98 5.74 1.36
N TYR A 26 -4.29 5.61 2.64
CA TYR A 26 -5.38 4.78 3.14
C TYR A 26 -6.68 5.59 3.30
N SER A 27 -7.80 4.98 2.93
CA SER A 27 -9.15 5.44 3.22
C SER A 27 -9.98 4.27 3.74
N GLU A 28 -10.53 4.42 4.94
CA GLU A 28 -11.38 3.41 5.59
C GLU A 28 -12.59 3.06 4.71
N GLY A 29 -12.90 1.77 4.58
CA GLY A 29 -13.95 1.28 3.69
C GLY A 29 -13.55 1.20 2.21
N GLN A 30 -12.42 1.77 1.79
CA GLN A 30 -11.97 1.78 0.39
C GLN A 30 -10.67 1.00 0.19
N GLY A 31 -9.73 1.08 1.14
CA GLY A 31 -8.42 0.42 1.07
C GLY A 31 -7.26 1.43 0.98
N ALA A 32 -6.18 1.06 0.30
CA ALA A 32 -4.97 1.87 0.20
C ALA A 32 -4.39 1.93 -1.21
N LEU A 33 -3.90 3.11 -1.59
CA LEU A 33 -3.11 3.34 -2.81
C LEU A 33 -1.64 3.51 -2.45
N TYR A 34 -0.76 2.92 -3.26
CA TYR A 34 0.68 2.96 -3.05
C TYR A 34 1.37 3.67 -4.21
N VAL A 35 2.30 4.56 -3.88
CA VAL A 35 3.17 5.27 -4.83
C VAL A 35 4.61 5.16 -4.35
N PHE A 36 5.59 5.39 -5.22
CA PHE A 36 6.97 5.49 -4.74
C PHE A 36 7.15 6.73 -3.87
N MET A 37 7.97 6.57 -2.82
CA MET A 37 8.21 7.65 -1.87
C MET A 37 8.74 8.89 -2.58
N GLY A 38 8.08 10.03 -2.35
CA GLY A 38 8.41 11.32 -2.96
C GLY A 38 7.74 11.61 -4.31
N GLU A 39 7.01 10.65 -4.90
CA GLU A 39 6.18 10.89 -6.09
C GLU A 39 4.77 11.36 -5.69
N PRO A 40 4.13 12.25 -6.46
CA PRO A 40 2.79 12.74 -6.13
C PRO A 40 1.74 11.65 -6.33
N LEU A 41 0.70 11.62 -5.48
CA LEU A 41 -0.45 10.74 -5.65
C LEU A 41 -1.26 11.16 -6.88
N THR A 42 -0.96 10.50 -8.00
CA THR A 42 -1.69 10.62 -9.26
C THR A 42 -1.97 9.24 -9.81
N VAL A 43 -3.00 9.09 -10.65
CA VAL A 43 -3.34 7.79 -11.27
C VAL A 43 -2.13 7.17 -11.99
N ALA A 44 -1.26 7.99 -12.59
CA ALA A 44 -0.07 7.52 -13.29
C ALA A 44 1.04 6.98 -12.36
N ASN A 45 1.08 7.45 -11.11
CA ASN A 45 2.12 7.07 -10.13
C ASN A 45 1.65 5.99 -9.15
N VAL A 46 0.37 5.61 -9.18
CA VAL A 46 -0.13 4.47 -8.39
C VAL A 46 0.48 3.19 -8.96
N ILE A 47 1.35 2.57 -8.16
CA ILE A 47 2.03 1.33 -8.52
C ILE A 47 1.31 0.08 -8.00
N TYR A 48 0.45 0.27 -6.99
CA TYR A 48 -0.36 -0.79 -6.41
C TYR A 48 -1.60 -0.19 -5.71
N ALA A 49 -2.70 -0.91 -5.77
CA ALA A 49 -3.93 -0.60 -5.04
C ALA A 49 -4.38 -1.86 -4.31
N ALA A 50 -4.67 -1.73 -3.03
CA ALA A 50 -5.18 -2.81 -2.19
C ALA A 50 -6.56 -2.41 -1.67
N SER A 51 -7.55 -3.28 -1.86
CA SER A 51 -8.84 -3.19 -1.18
C SER A 51 -8.67 -3.38 0.34
N GLU A 52 -9.65 -2.94 1.12
CA GLU A 52 -9.65 -3.15 2.57
C GLU A 52 -9.58 -4.65 2.93
N THR A 53 -10.22 -5.52 2.15
CA THR A 53 -10.12 -6.97 2.31
C THR A 53 -8.69 -7.48 2.09
N GLU A 54 -7.98 -7.00 1.07
CA GLU A 54 -6.57 -7.34 0.84
C GLU A 54 -5.68 -6.85 1.99
N LEU A 55 -5.94 -5.66 2.53
CA LEU A 55 -5.24 -5.17 3.71
C LEU A 55 -5.43 -6.11 4.91
N MET A 56 -6.64 -6.62 5.11
CA MET A 56 -6.94 -7.57 6.20
C MET A 56 -6.29 -8.93 5.99
N ILE A 57 -6.24 -9.45 4.75
CA ILE A 57 -5.52 -10.68 4.41
C ILE A 57 -4.02 -10.53 4.69
N HIS A 58 -3.46 -9.37 4.36
CA HIS A 58 -2.05 -9.08 4.60
C HIS A 58 -1.74 -8.65 6.03
N ALA A 59 -2.72 -8.58 6.93
CA ALA A 59 -2.52 -8.26 8.34
C ALA A 59 -2.30 -9.50 9.24
N ILE A 60 -2.31 -10.70 8.67
CA ILE A 60 -2.09 -12.00 9.33
C ILE A 60 -0.60 -12.35 9.35
#